data_AF-A0A944JJA4-F1
#
_entry.id   AF-A0A944JJA4-F1
#
_cell.length_a   1.000
_cell.length_b   1.000
_cell.length_c   1.000
_cell.angle_alpha   90.00
_cell.angle_beta   90.00
_cell.angle_gamma   90.00
#
_symmetry.space_group_name_H-M   'P 1'
#
loop_
_entity.id
_entity.type
_entity.pdbx_description
1 polymer ?
#
loop_
_entity_poly.entity_id
_entity_poly.type
_entity_poly.pdbx_seq_one_letter_code
_entity_poly.pdbx_strand_id
1 'polypeptide(L)'
;MTTGASPCIVCRNLTVGVPGNHEICPVCGWQDDGGDYRDPDRYVGGPNHVTLREARQNYEEFGASERRRVDRVRPPLPEEVAPPQEQARAPVPAPEPSWLEFIDNPEIIRAVYGEQAVPELDGVTVREICWHWEGPSVLIRFDLPAYPDAPPQEWRESRFDTAQVELRLLGAAAALEAGQDCTPVGSIVLGKGSAAPVHVTLDAPRFRARVNARSAVVRAVTGYLRNEPHEE
;
A
#
# COMPACT_ATOMS: atom_id res chain seq x y z
N MET A 1 38.52 -5.24 -2.81
CA MET A 1 37.19 -5.68 -3.24
C MET A 1 36.52 -6.25 -2.01
N THR A 2 35.74 -5.44 -1.30
CA THR A 2 35.08 -5.85 -0.05
C THR A 2 33.60 -5.93 -0.33
N THR A 3 33.13 -7.14 -0.63
CA THR A 3 31.71 -7.48 -0.72
C THR A 3 31.09 -7.25 0.67
N GLY A 4 30.13 -6.35 0.78
CA GLY A 4 29.50 -5.99 2.05
C GLY A 4 28.67 -7.14 2.59
N ALA A 5 28.95 -7.56 3.82
CA ALA A 5 28.11 -8.53 4.52
C ALA A 5 26.77 -7.89 4.91
N SER A 6 25.69 -8.63 4.70
CA SER A 6 24.32 -8.35 5.11
C SER A 6 24.06 -8.82 6.55
N PRO A 7 23.14 -8.17 7.28
CA PRO A 7 22.81 -8.56 8.64
C PRO A 7 22.03 -9.87 8.68
N CYS A 8 22.43 -10.78 9.58
CA CYS A 8 21.66 -12.00 9.85
C CYS A 8 20.27 -11.65 10.40
N ILE A 9 19.21 -12.27 9.89
CA ILE A 9 17.83 -11.99 10.29
C ILE A 9 17.50 -12.36 11.76
N VAL A 10 18.35 -13.18 12.39
CA VAL A 10 18.25 -13.58 13.80
C VAL A 10 19.03 -12.62 14.69
N CYS A 11 20.37 -12.60 14.58
CA CYS A 11 21.22 -11.85 15.50
C CYS A 11 21.62 -10.43 15.05
N ARG A 12 21.27 -10.05 13.81
CA ARG A 12 21.54 -8.73 13.19
C ARG A 12 23.02 -8.37 12.96
N ASN A 13 23.96 -9.24 13.29
CA ASN A 13 25.37 -9.04 12.94
C ASN A 13 25.59 -9.23 11.44
N LEU A 14 26.51 -8.46 10.85
CA LEU A 14 26.85 -8.44 9.42
C LEU A 14 27.68 -9.66 9.05
N THR A 15 27.04 -10.83 8.95
CA THR A 15 27.72 -12.11 8.75
C THR A 15 27.28 -12.88 7.52
N VAL A 16 26.31 -12.36 6.75
CA VAL A 16 25.76 -13.03 5.56
C VAL A 16 26.34 -12.36 4.33
N GLY A 17 27.18 -13.04 3.56
CA GLY A 17 27.78 -12.49 2.34
C GLY A 17 26.72 -12.16 1.28
N VAL A 18 26.03 -13.20 0.79
CA VAL A 18 24.95 -13.06 -0.19
C VAL A 18 23.64 -13.58 0.42
N PRO A 19 22.59 -12.74 0.57
CA PRO A 19 21.31 -13.17 1.09
C PRO A 19 20.70 -14.34 0.31
N GLY A 20 20.17 -15.33 1.02
CA GLY A 20 19.57 -16.55 0.47
C GLY A 20 20.56 -17.57 -0.08
N ASN A 21 21.86 -17.38 0.13
CA ASN A 21 22.91 -18.25 -0.42
C ASN A 21 23.29 -19.44 0.48
N HIS A 22 22.38 -19.87 1.36
CA HIS A 22 22.53 -21.01 2.28
C HIS A 22 23.70 -20.87 3.27
N GLU A 23 24.16 -19.64 3.52
CA GLU A 23 25.23 -19.37 4.47
C GLU A 23 24.75 -19.56 5.91
N ILE A 24 25.59 -20.14 6.76
CA ILE A 24 25.28 -20.29 8.19
C ILE A 24 25.94 -19.14 8.94
N CYS A 25 25.13 -18.34 9.63
CA CYS A 25 25.62 -17.28 10.49
C CYS A 25 26.54 -17.87 11.58
N PRO A 26 27.83 -17.49 11.66
CA PRO A 26 28.74 -18.01 12.67
C PRO A 26 28.42 -17.50 14.08
N VAL A 27 27.59 -16.46 14.20
CA VAL A 27 27.26 -15.83 15.48
C VAL A 27 26.06 -16.47 16.15
N CYS A 28 25.03 -16.87 15.39
CA CYS A 28 23.84 -17.50 15.95
C CYS A 28 23.55 -18.90 15.40
N GLY A 29 24.17 -19.33 14.31
CA GLY A 29 23.99 -20.66 13.74
C GLY A 29 22.75 -20.82 12.85
N TRP A 30 22.02 -19.73 12.59
CA TRP A 30 20.93 -19.68 11.60
C TRP A 30 21.47 -19.86 10.19
N GLN A 31 20.81 -20.70 9.38
CA GLN A 31 21.14 -20.82 7.97
C GLN A 31 20.24 -19.90 7.15
N ASP A 32 20.84 -19.00 6.38
CA ASP A 32 20.14 -18.12 5.46
C ASP A 32 19.81 -18.86 4.15
N ASP A 33 18.72 -19.62 4.18
CA ASP A 33 18.25 -20.48 3.10
C ASP A 33 17.29 -19.77 2.11
N GLY A 34 17.09 -18.45 2.25
CA GLY A 34 16.20 -17.67 1.39
C GLY A 34 14.71 -17.97 1.60
N GLY A 35 14.33 -18.60 2.71
CA GLY A 35 12.94 -18.86 3.08
C GLY A 35 12.10 -17.59 3.23
N ASP A 36 10.78 -17.74 3.10
CA ASP A 36 9.82 -16.66 3.30
C ASP A 36 9.54 -16.42 4.80
N TYR A 37 10.39 -15.61 5.42
CA TYR A 37 10.32 -15.29 6.85
C TYR A 37 9.55 -13.98 7.15
N ARG A 38 8.63 -13.57 6.27
CA ARG A 38 7.79 -12.37 6.49
C ARG A 38 6.87 -12.52 7.70
N ASP A 39 6.34 -13.72 7.92
CA ASP A 39 5.64 -14.09 9.15
C ASP A 39 6.63 -14.80 10.09
N PRO A 40 7.07 -14.15 11.19
CA PRO A 40 8.08 -14.71 12.07
C PRO A 40 7.57 -15.88 12.92
N ASP A 41 6.26 -16.08 13.04
CA ASP A 41 5.62 -17.18 13.79
C ASP A 41 5.36 -18.40 12.91
N ARG A 42 5.44 -18.25 11.60
CA ARG A 42 5.31 -19.35 10.65
C ARG A 42 6.56 -20.22 10.67
N TYR A 43 6.37 -21.53 10.84
CA TYR A 43 7.41 -22.51 10.61
C TYR A 43 7.58 -22.74 9.09
N VAL A 44 8.70 -22.26 8.54
CA VAL A 44 9.01 -22.35 7.10
C VAL A 44 9.54 -23.74 6.71
N GLY A 45 10.13 -24.48 7.67
CA GLY A 45 10.81 -25.75 7.41
C GLY A 45 12.21 -25.56 6.82
N GLY A 46 12.87 -26.66 6.44
CA GLY A 46 14.23 -26.62 5.89
C GLY A 46 15.32 -26.85 6.96
N PRO A 47 16.53 -26.27 6.82
CA PRO A 47 17.66 -26.50 7.71
C PRO A 47 17.47 -25.95 9.13
N ASN A 48 16.53 -25.01 9.33
CA ASN A 48 16.22 -24.38 10.62
C ASN A 48 14.94 -25.03 11.20
N HIS A 49 14.99 -25.63 12.41
CA HIS A 49 13.87 -26.39 12.99
C HIS A 49 13.04 -25.60 14.00
N VAL A 50 13.13 -24.28 13.94
CA VAL A 50 12.37 -23.35 14.77
C VAL A 50 11.88 -22.21 13.89
N THR A 51 10.84 -21.51 14.34
CA THR A 51 10.36 -20.28 13.71
C THR A 51 11.41 -19.16 13.83
N LEU A 52 11.29 -18.11 13.01
CA LEU A 52 12.19 -16.95 13.13
C LEU A 52 12.03 -16.26 14.49
N ARG A 53 10.81 -16.21 15.06
CA ARG A 53 10.58 -15.66 16.40
C ARG A 53 11.31 -16.46 17.47
N GLU A 54 11.17 -17.79 17.46
CA GLU A 54 11.85 -18.67 18.41
C GLU A 54 13.37 -18.57 18.26
N ALA A 55 13.90 -18.52 17.03
CA ALA A 55 15.34 -18.35 16.81
C ALA A 55 15.90 -17.05 17.41
N ARG A 56 15.16 -15.95 17.30
CA ARG A 56 15.53 -14.66 17.90
C ARG A 56 15.53 -14.74 19.43
N GLN A 57 14.49 -15.32 20.01
CA GLN A 57 14.39 -15.53 21.46
C GLN A 57 15.51 -16.44 21.98
N ASN A 58 15.78 -17.54 21.28
CA ASN A 58 16.87 -18.46 21.57
C ASN A 58 18.24 -17.77 21.56
N TYR A 59 18.48 -16.88 20.59
CA TYR A 59 19.72 -16.12 20.52
C TYR A 59 19.87 -15.17 21.71
N GLU A 60 18.79 -14.51 22.12
CA GLU A 60 18.78 -13.65 23.32
C GLU A 60 19.00 -14.47 24.61
N GLU A 61 18.44 -15.68 24.70
CA GLU A 61 18.52 -16.52 25.89
C GLU A 61 19.87 -17.24 26.05
N PHE A 62 20.40 -17.81 24.96
CA PHE A 62 21.58 -18.68 25.03
C PHE A 62 22.59 -18.48 23.88
N GLY A 63 22.47 -17.41 23.09
CA GLY A 63 23.47 -17.03 22.10
C GLY A 63 23.47 -17.83 20.80
N ALA A 64 22.47 -18.68 20.56
CA ALA A 64 22.32 -19.41 19.30
C ALA A 64 20.85 -19.49 18.87
N SER A 65 20.58 -19.67 17.58
CA SER A 65 19.23 -19.78 17.02
C SER A 65 18.50 -21.06 17.44
N GLU A 66 19.25 -22.12 17.74
CA GLU A 66 18.74 -23.42 18.18
C GLU A 66 19.71 -24.02 19.20
N ARG A 67 19.21 -24.79 20.18
CA ARG A 67 20.04 -25.42 21.23
C ARG A 67 21.19 -26.27 20.66
N ARG A 68 20.95 -26.97 19.55
CA ARG A 68 21.95 -27.81 18.87
C ARG A 68 23.10 -27.03 18.22
N ARG A 69 22.99 -25.71 18.11
CA ARG A 69 23.98 -24.84 17.47
C ARG A 69 24.92 -24.16 18.48
N VAL A 70 24.64 -24.25 19.78
CA VAL A 70 25.39 -23.56 20.85
C VAL A 70 26.89 -23.83 20.78
N ASP A 71 27.31 -25.08 20.58
CA ASP A 71 28.73 -25.44 20.52
C ASP A 71 29.40 -25.11 19.18
N ARG A 72 28.66 -24.53 18.22
CA ARG A 72 29.10 -24.24 16.85
C ARG A 72 29.10 -22.76 16.51
N VAL A 73 28.75 -21.89 17.46
CA VAL A 73 28.71 -20.45 17.28
C VAL A 73 29.85 -19.77 18.02
N ARG A 74 30.09 -18.51 17.68
CA ARG A 74 31.07 -17.65 18.36
C ARG A 74 30.48 -16.26 18.63
N PRO A 75 31.07 -15.47 19.53
CA PRO A 75 30.76 -14.05 19.64
C PRO A 75 30.97 -13.31 18.30
N PRO A 76 30.21 -12.22 18.03
CA PRO A 76 30.45 -11.38 16.87
C PRO A 76 31.81 -10.67 16.97
N LEU A 77 32.46 -10.49 15.82
CA LEU A 77 33.66 -9.66 15.71
C LEU A 77 33.26 -8.17 15.74
N PRO A 78 34.16 -7.26 16.18
CA PRO A 78 33.87 -5.83 16.21
C PRO A 78 33.37 -5.25 14.87
N GLU A 79 33.91 -5.73 13.74
CA GLU A 79 33.52 -5.34 12.39
C GLU A 79 32.17 -5.93 11.93
N GLU A 80 31.69 -7.00 12.57
CA GLU A 80 30.39 -7.62 12.29
C GLU A 80 29.25 -6.96 13.08
N VAL A 81 29.59 -6.27 14.18
CA VAL A 81 28.63 -5.49 14.94
C VAL A 81 28.29 -4.27 14.09
N ALA A 82 27.07 -4.26 13.54
CA ALA A 82 26.57 -3.09 12.86
C ALA A 82 26.69 -1.88 13.81
N PRO A 83 27.22 -0.73 13.35
CA PRO A 83 27.22 0.47 14.17
C PRO A 83 25.79 0.76 14.64
N PRO A 84 25.59 1.33 15.85
CA PRO A 84 24.26 1.67 16.34
C PRO A 84 23.48 2.35 15.23
N GLN A 85 22.49 1.64 14.69
CA GLN A 85 21.56 2.20 13.73
C GLN A 85 20.76 3.19 14.58
N GLU A 86 21.17 4.46 14.59
CA GLU A 86 20.35 5.55 15.09
C GLU A 86 19.00 5.35 14.42
N GLN A 87 18.02 4.96 15.24
CA GLN A 87 16.81 4.32 14.79
C GLN A 87 16.26 5.13 13.62
N ALA A 88 16.34 4.57 12.41
CA ALA A 88 15.43 4.95 11.37
C ALA A 88 14.05 4.46 11.82
N ARG A 89 13.47 5.16 12.82
CA ARG A 89 12.07 5.51 12.72
C ARG A 89 12.00 6.06 11.31
N ALA A 90 11.37 5.32 10.40
CA ALA A 90 10.86 5.96 9.21
C ALA A 90 10.26 7.29 9.69
N PRO A 91 10.62 8.45 9.09
CA PRO A 91 9.90 9.66 9.40
C PRO A 91 8.43 9.27 9.38
N VAL A 92 7.68 9.58 10.45
CA VAL A 92 6.21 9.46 10.40
C VAL A 92 5.87 10.01 9.04
N PRO A 93 5.34 9.19 8.10
CA PRO A 93 5.16 9.66 6.74
C PRO A 93 4.39 10.96 6.89
N ALA A 94 4.91 12.04 6.28
CA ALA A 94 4.16 13.28 6.26
C ALA A 94 2.73 12.89 5.84
N PRO A 95 1.67 13.42 6.49
CA PRO A 95 0.31 13.04 6.18
C PRO A 95 0.17 13.03 4.66
N GLU A 96 -0.24 11.89 4.09
CA GLU A 96 -0.31 11.79 2.64
C GLU A 96 -1.13 12.97 2.13
N PRO A 97 -0.63 13.72 1.14
CA PRO A 97 -1.33 14.89 0.65
C PRO A 97 -2.73 14.45 0.24
N SER A 98 -3.74 15.15 0.74
CA SER A 98 -5.13 14.83 0.42
C SER A 98 -5.28 14.78 -1.09
N TRP A 99 -6.02 13.78 -1.60
CA TRP A 99 -6.26 13.66 -3.05
C TRP A 99 -6.86 14.93 -3.67
N LEU A 100 -7.52 15.77 -2.86
CA LEU A 100 -8.01 17.10 -3.23
C LEU A 100 -6.93 18.08 -3.67
N GLU A 101 -5.67 17.91 -3.24
CA GLU A 101 -4.54 18.74 -3.66
C GLU A 101 -4.16 18.52 -5.13
N PHE A 102 -4.60 17.41 -5.72
CA PHE A 102 -4.32 17.05 -7.11
C PHE A 102 -5.49 17.35 -8.06
N ILE A 103 -6.54 18.01 -7.56
CA ILE A 103 -7.70 18.43 -8.33
C ILE A 103 -7.67 19.95 -8.45
N ASP A 104 -7.97 20.46 -9.65
CA ASP A 104 -7.93 21.90 -9.91
C ASP A 104 -9.09 22.67 -9.24
N ASN A 105 -10.22 22.00 -8.99
CA ASN A 105 -11.46 22.56 -8.44
C ASN A 105 -12.03 21.75 -7.24
N PRO A 106 -11.26 21.59 -6.14
CA PRO A 106 -11.66 20.79 -4.98
C PRO A 106 -12.84 21.41 -4.21
N GLU A 107 -13.12 22.70 -4.40
CA GLU A 107 -14.23 23.40 -3.78
C GLU A 107 -15.61 22.79 -4.10
N ILE A 108 -15.76 22.11 -5.24
CA ILE A 108 -17.02 21.42 -5.59
C ILE A 108 -17.31 20.29 -4.61
N ILE A 109 -16.29 19.51 -4.23
CA ILE A 109 -16.45 18.43 -3.23
C ILE A 109 -16.62 19.03 -1.84
N ARG A 110 -15.82 20.05 -1.49
CA ARG A 110 -15.92 20.72 -0.19
C ARG A 110 -17.29 21.38 0.01
N ALA A 111 -17.95 21.86 -1.04
CA ALA A 111 -19.30 22.41 -0.95
C ALA A 111 -20.35 21.36 -0.53
N VAL A 112 -20.13 20.08 -0.82
CA VAL A 112 -21.02 18.97 -0.43
C VAL A 112 -20.73 18.48 0.99
N TYR A 113 -19.46 18.41 1.40
CA TYR A 113 -19.06 17.91 2.72
C TYR A 113 -18.98 19.01 3.80
N GLY A 114 -18.92 20.28 3.42
CA GLY A 114 -18.84 21.41 4.36
C GLY A 114 -17.59 21.35 5.24
N GLU A 115 -17.81 21.40 6.56
CA GLU A 115 -16.76 21.29 7.58
C GLU A 115 -16.32 19.83 7.84
N GLN A 116 -17.05 18.85 7.32
CA GLN A 116 -16.69 17.45 7.44
C GLN A 116 -15.42 17.15 6.66
N ALA A 117 -14.55 16.31 7.21
CA ALA A 117 -13.43 15.77 6.46
C ALA A 117 -13.95 14.96 5.26
N VAL A 118 -13.47 15.32 4.06
CA VAL A 118 -13.76 14.55 2.84
C VAL A 118 -13.12 13.17 2.99
N PRO A 119 -13.84 12.08 2.70
CA PRO A 119 -13.31 10.74 2.87
C PRO A 119 -12.10 10.50 1.96
N GLU A 120 -11.15 9.71 2.47
CA GLU A 120 -10.14 9.09 1.63
C GLU A 120 -10.79 8.15 0.62
N LEU A 121 -10.16 7.98 -0.53
CA LEU A 121 -10.71 7.18 -1.62
C LEU A 121 -10.38 5.69 -1.46
N ASP A 122 -10.59 5.15 -0.26
CA ASP A 122 -10.42 3.73 0.05
C ASP A 122 -11.80 3.04 0.14
N GLY A 123 -11.97 1.92 -0.57
CA GLY A 123 -13.27 1.25 -0.70
C GLY A 123 -14.27 1.98 -1.61
N VAL A 124 -13.79 2.74 -2.59
CA VAL A 124 -14.64 3.39 -3.60
C VAL A 124 -15.21 2.36 -4.57
N THR A 125 -16.48 2.54 -4.96
CA THR A 125 -17.11 1.74 -6.02
C THR A 125 -16.98 2.49 -7.33
N VAL A 126 -16.08 2.03 -8.20
CA VAL A 126 -15.91 2.61 -9.53
C VAL A 126 -17.04 2.11 -10.44
N ARG A 127 -17.85 3.05 -10.92
CA ARG A 127 -19.01 2.76 -11.77
C ARG A 127 -18.62 2.66 -13.23
N GLU A 128 -17.84 3.64 -13.71
CA GLU A 128 -17.47 3.73 -15.13
C GLU A 128 -16.09 4.37 -15.28
N ILE A 129 -15.37 3.91 -16.30
CA ILE A 129 -14.18 4.58 -16.84
C ILE A 129 -14.40 4.76 -18.34
N CYS A 130 -14.51 6.00 -18.81
CA CYS A 130 -14.81 6.30 -20.20
C CYS A 130 -13.71 7.15 -20.84
N TRP A 131 -13.29 6.76 -22.04
CA TRP A 131 -12.48 7.62 -22.90
C TRP A 131 -13.38 8.59 -23.67
N HIS A 132 -13.05 9.87 -23.63
CA HIS A 132 -13.74 10.87 -24.44
C HIS A 132 -13.15 10.93 -25.84
N TRP A 133 -13.98 11.16 -26.86
CA TRP A 133 -13.54 11.17 -28.26
C TRP A 133 -12.80 12.46 -28.66
N GLU A 134 -13.13 13.61 -28.06
CA GLU A 134 -12.53 14.93 -28.38
C GLU A 134 -11.09 15.15 -27.89
N GLY A 135 -10.46 14.13 -27.32
CA GLY A 135 -9.06 14.20 -26.92
C GLY A 135 -8.72 13.10 -25.93
N PRO A 136 -7.43 12.93 -25.59
CA PRO A 136 -7.03 11.98 -24.57
C PRO A 136 -7.54 12.49 -23.22
N SER A 137 -8.79 12.20 -22.88
CA SER A 137 -9.35 12.50 -21.57
C SER A 137 -10.15 11.30 -21.09
N VAL A 138 -9.99 11.01 -19.81
CA VAL A 138 -10.64 9.88 -19.15
C VAL A 138 -11.60 10.45 -18.12
N LEU A 139 -12.84 9.99 -18.14
CA LEU A 139 -13.81 10.22 -17.07
C LEU A 139 -13.84 8.99 -16.17
N ILE A 140 -13.62 9.17 -14.88
CA ILE A 140 -13.81 8.14 -13.87
C ILE A 140 -15.02 8.55 -13.04
N ARG A 141 -16.06 7.71 -13.04
CA ARG A 141 -17.25 7.89 -12.22
C ARG A 141 -17.22 6.88 -11.09
N PHE A 142 -17.27 7.33 -9.84
CA PHE A 142 -17.17 6.46 -8.67
C PHE A 142 -17.99 6.98 -7.50
N ASP A 143 -18.44 6.06 -6.65
CA ASP A 143 -19.13 6.39 -5.41
C ASP A 143 -18.11 6.58 -4.29
N LEU A 144 -18.29 7.64 -3.49
CA LEU A 144 -17.48 7.88 -2.29
C LEU A 144 -17.84 6.88 -1.19
N PRO A 145 -16.88 6.47 -0.35
CA PRO A 145 -17.09 5.43 0.66
C PRO A 145 -17.89 5.92 1.87
N ALA A 146 -17.94 7.24 2.10
CA ALA A 146 -18.73 7.85 3.16
C ALA A 146 -19.64 8.95 2.60
N TYR A 147 -20.90 8.95 3.03
CA TYR A 147 -21.88 9.97 2.67
C TYR A 147 -21.70 11.22 3.56
N PRO A 148 -21.95 12.45 3.07
CA PRO A 148 -21.87 13.65 3.90
C PRO A 148 -22.87 13.64 5.06
N ASP A 149 -22.43 14.07 6.25
CA ASP A 149 -23.24 14.18 7.47
C ASP A 149 -24.33 15.26 7.33
N ALA A 150 -24.02 16.31 6.56
CA ALA A 150 -24.92 17.42 6.26
C ALA A 150 -25.07 17.63 4.74
N PRO A 151 -25.78 16.73 4.03
CA PRO A 151 -25.90 16.80 2.58
C PRO A 151 -26.73 18.03 2.13
N PRO A 152 -26.59 18.44 0.85
CA PRO A 152 -27.46 19.42 0.22
C PRO A 152 -28.95 19.14 0.47
N GLN A 153 -29.75 20.20 0.57
CA GLN A 153 -31.18 20.10 0.89
C GLN A 153 -31.93 19.15 -0.07
N GLU A 154 -31.65 19.26 -1.37
CA GLU A 154 -32.26 18.41 -2.41
C GLU A 154 -31.98 16.92 -2.18
N TRP A 155 -30.78 16.57 -1.71
CA TRP A 155 -30.39 15.19 -1.44
C TRP A 155 -31.08 14.65 -0.19
N ARG A 156 -31.25 15.50 0.84
CA ARG A 156 -32.01 15.16 2.06
C ARG A 156 -33.48 14.92 1.74
N GLU A 157 -34.09 15.80 0.94
CA GLU A 157 -35.50 15.66 0.51
C GLU A 157 -35.72 14.40 -0.34
N SER A 158 -34.75 14.08 -1.21
CA SER A 158 -34.77 12.88 -2.06
C SER A 158 -34.32 11.60 -1.33
N ARG A 159 -33.92 11.71 -0.05
CA ARG A 159 -33.39 10.62 0.78
C ARG A 159 -32.20 9.88 0.15
N PHE A 160 -31.33 10.58 -0.56
CA PHE A 160 -30.11 9.97 -1.08
C PHE A 160 -29.19 9.50 0.04
N ASP A 161 -28.45 8.44 -0.22
CA ASP A 161 -27.53 7.78 0.72
C ASP A 161 -26.11 7.60 0.15
N THR A 162 -25.93 7.91 -1.13
CA THR A 162 -24.67 7.71 -1.85
C THR A 162 -24.27 8.99 -2.55
N ALA A 163 -23.02 9.41 -2.33
CA ALA A 163 -22.39 10.50 -3.06
C ALA A 163 -21.52 9.94 -4.17
N GLN A 164 -21.68 10.44 -5.38
CA GLN A 164 -20.97 10.02 -6.59
C GLN A 164 -20.17 11.18 -7.15
N VAL A 165 -18.95 10.90 -7.57
CA VAL A 165 -18.03 11.87 -8.16
C VAL A 165 -17.74 11.48 -9.60
N GLU A 166 -17.81 12.47 -10.48
CA GLU A 166 -17.30 12.39 -11.84
C GLU A 166 -15.97 13.15 -11.92
N LEU A 167 -14.86 12.41 -11.95
CA LEU A 167 -13.52 12.96 -12.07
C LEU A 167 -13.05 12.88 -13.53
N ARG A 168 -12.77 14.03 -14.15
CA ARG A 168 -12.23 14.10 -15.51
C ARG A 168 -10.75 14.40 -15.49
N LEU A 169 -9.99 13.52 -16.14
CA LEU A 169 -8.54 13.59 -16.32
C LEU A 169 -8.24 14.11 -17.72
N LEU A 170 -7.54 15.24 -17.81
CA LEU A 170 -7.24 15.91 -19.08
C LEU A 170 -5.84 15.56 -19.57
N GLY A 171 -5.66 15.36 -20.88
CA GLY A 171 -4.35 14.97 -21.43
C GLY A 171 -3.89 13.59 -20.90
N ALA A 172 -4.83 12.67 -20.80
CA ALA A 172 -4.69 11.39 -20.13
C ALA A 172 -4.04 10.32 -21.00
N ALA A 173 -3.03 9.64 -20.48
CA ALA A 173 -2.54 8.36 -20.96
C ALA A 173 -2.86 7.31 -19.89
N ALA A 174 -3.61 6.26 -20.25
CA ALA A 174 -4.05 5.24 -19.31
C ALA A 174 -3.63 3.83 -19.72
N ALA A 175 -3.34 3.00 -18.72
CA ALA A 175 -3.19 1.56 -18.81
C ALA A 175 -4.24 0.90 -17.90
N LEU A 176 -4.96 -0.08 -18.44
CA LEU A 176 -6.04 -0.79 -17.75
C LEU A 176 -5.77 -2.29 -17.84
N GLU A 177 -5.82 -2.95 -16.69
CA GLU A 177 -5.69 -4.40 -16.53
C GLU A 177 -6.94 -4.90 -15.82
N ALA A 178 -7.73 -5.75 -16.47
CA ALA A 178 -8.99 -6.28 -15.93
C ALA A 178 -9.10 -7.79 -16.12
N GLY A 179 -9.46 -8.52 -15.08
CA GLY A 179 -9.89 -9.91 -15.14
C GLY A 179 -11.37 -10.05 -15.54
N GLN A 180 -11.77 -11.24 -16.00
CA GLN A 180 -13.14 -11.49 -16.47
C GLN A 180 -14.21 -11.33 -15.36
N ASP A 181 -13.87 -11.70 -14.13
CA ASP A 181 -14.72 -11.52 -12.94
C ASP A 181 -14.05 -10.50 -12.01
N CYS A 182 -14.31 -9.22 -12.22
CA CYS A 182 -13.85 -8.15 -11.34
C CYS A 182 -15.02 -7.35 -10.78
N THR A 183 -14.96 -7.09 -9.47
CA THR A 183 -15.76 -6.05 -8.83
C THR A 183 -14.89 -4.81 -8.72
N PRO A 184 -15.27 -3.67 -9.30
CA PRO A 184 -14.45 -2.48 -9.32
C PRO A 184 -14.56 -1.70 -8.01
N VAL A 185 -14.46 -2.40 -6.87
CA VAL A 185 -14.39 -1.82 -5.52
C VAL A 185 -12.94 -1.89 -5.06
N GLY A 186 -12.36 -0.74 -4.72
CA GLY A 186 -10.96 -0.67 -4.37
C GLY A 186 -10.55 0.72 -3.93
N SER A 187 -9.25 1.02 -4.02
CA SER A 187 -8.69 2.29 -3.59
C SER A 187 -8.25 3.11 -4.80
N ILE A 188 -8.61 4.39 -4.82
CA ILE A 188 -8.08 5.37 -5.77
C ILE A 188 -7.04 6.22 -5.05
N VAL A 189 -5.86 6.38 -5.64
CA VAL A 189 -4.83 7.29 -5.15
C VAL A 189 -4.51 8.30 -6.22
N LEU A 190 -4.52 9.59 -5.85
CA LEU A 190 -4.03 10.69 -6.69
C LEU A 190 -2.70 11.16 -6.12
N GLY A 191 -1.73 11.40 -7.00
CA GLY A 191 -0.42 11.89 -6.60
C GLY A 191 0.30 12.60 -7.74
N LYS A 192 1.53 13.06 -7.48
CA LYS A 192 2.42 13.57 -8.52
C LYS A 192 3.01 12.41 -9.31
N GLY A 193 2.83 12.41 -10.63
CA GLY A 193 3.50 11.47 -11.52
C GLY A 193 4.92 11.91 -11.84
N SER A 194 5.79 10.95 -12.15
CA SER A 194 7.12 11.24 -12.72
C SER A 194 7.06 11.77 -14.16
N ALA A 195 6.00 11.40 -14.90
CA ALA A 195 5.79 11.77 -16.30
C ALA A 195 4.74 12.86 -16.52
N ALA A 196 3.84 13.09 -15.53
CA ALA A 196 2.76 14.06 -15.63
C ALA A 196 2.39 14.61 -14.23
N PRO A 197 1.84 15.84 -14.14
CA PRO A 197 1.47 16.46 -12.86
C PRO A 197 0.50 15.64 -12.00
N VAL A 198 -0.42 14.91 -12.63
CA VAL A 198 -1.40 14.07 -11.94
C VAL A 198 -1.20 12.61 -12.36
N HIS A 199 -1.00 11.75 -11.37
CA HIS A 199 -1.01 10.31 -11.51
C HIS A 199 -2.16 9.74 -10.69
N VAL A 200 -3.00 8.93 -11.31
CA VAL A 200 -4.13 8.24 -10.68
C VAL A 200 -3.90 6.74 -10.75
N THR A 201 -3.94 6.07 -9.62
CA THR A 201 -3.98 4.61 -9.55
C THR A 201 -5.30 4.17 -8.95
N LEU A 202 -5.95 3.21 -9.60
CA LEU A 202 -7.05 2.44 -9.04
C LEU A 202 -6.55 1.02 -8.85
N ASP A 203 -6.59 0.52 -7.62
CA ASP A 203 -6.30 -0.88 -7.30
C ASP A 203 -7.52 -1.53 -6.67
N ALA A 204 -8.06 -2.52 -7.36
CA ALA A 204 -9.18 -3.34 -6.94
C ALA A 204 -8.84 -4.81 -7.24
N PRO A 205 -9.49 -5.78 -6.57
CA PRO A 205 -9.27 -7.20 -6.86
C PRO A 205 -9.51 -7.50 -8.34
N ARG A 206 -8.44 -7.91 -9.05
CA ARG A 206 -8.45 -8.23 -10.48
C ARG A 206 -8.82 -7.06 -11.41
N PHE A 207 -8.76 -5.82 -10.92
CA PHE A 207 -8.93 -4.63 -11.75
C PHE A 207 -7.94 -3.55 -11.32
N ARG A 208 -7.07 -3.13 -12.25
CA ARG A 208 -6.13 -2.04 -12.03
C ARG A 208 -6.21 -1.04 -13.16
N ALA A 209 -6.24 0.24 -12.80
CA ALA A 209 -6.10 1.33 -13.76
C ALA A 209 -4.95 2.24 -13.31
N ARG A 210 -4.13 2.68 -14.25
CA ARG A 210 -3.13 3.72 -14.03
C ARG A 210 -3.35 4.79 -15.09
N VAL A 211 -3.53 6.04 -14.66
CA VAL A 211 -3.75 7.17 -15.56
C VAL A 211 -2.76 8.28 -15.23
N ASN A 212 -1.96 8.68 -16.20
CA ASN A 212 -1.15 9.90 -16.13
C ASN A 212 -1.90 11.00 -16.86
N ALA A 213 -2.07 12.16 -16.23
CA ALA A 213 -2.84 13.27 -16.77
C ALA A 213 -2.15 14.60 -16.48
N ARG A 214 -2.44 15.60 -17.33
CA ARG A 214 -1.90 16.96 -17.15
C ARG A 214 -2.59 17.69 -15.99
N SER A 215 -3.87 17.39 -15.76
CA SER A 215 -4.68 17.95 -14.67
C SER A 215 -5.92 17.08 -14.45
N ALA A 216 -6.53 17.22 -13.28
CA ALA A 216 -7.76 16.54 -12.89
C ALA A 216 -8.79 17.57 -12.42
N VAL A 217 -10.03 17.40 -12.88
CA VAL A 217 -11.15 18.29 -12.57
C VAL A 217 -12.39 17.49 -12.22
N VAL A 218 -13.06 17.88 -11.14
CA VAL A 218 -14.38 17.37 -10.79
C VAL A 218 -15.39 17.99 -11.76
N ARG A 219 -16.10 17.13 -12.49
CA ARG A 219 -17.18 17.53 -13.42
C ARG A 219 -18.49 17.72 -12.69
N ALA A 220 -18.79 16.80 -11.79
CA ALA A 220 -20.01 16.82 -10.99
C ALA A 220 -19.80 16.01 -9.70
N VAL A 221 -20.56 16.40 -8.68
CA VAL A 221 -20.78 15.60 -7.48
C VAL A 221 -22.29 15.46 -7.33
N THR A 222 -22.80 14.25 -7.44
CA THR A 222 -24.24 13.95 -7.43
C THR A 222 -24.59 12.98 -6.31
N GLY A 223 -25.82 13.06 -5.83
CA GLY A 223 -26.36 12.13 -4.85
C GLY A 223 -27.37 11.21 -5.52
N TYR A 224 -27.50 9.98 -5.01
CA TYR A 224 -28.63 9.12 -5.37
C TYR A 224 -28.93 8.15 -4.22
N LEU A 225 -30.11 7.52 -4.28
CA LEU A 225 -30.48 6.42 -3.38
C LEU A 225 -29.98 5.11 -4.00
N ARG A 226 -29.03 4.47 -3.33
CA ARG A 226 -28.55 3.14 -3.72
C ARG A 226 -29.57 2.11 -3.23
N ASN A 227 -30.47 1.71 -4.12
CA ASN A 227 -31.33 0.56 -3.84
C ASN A 227 -30.42 -0.65 -3.53
N GLU A 228 -30.60 -1.26 -2.35
CA GLU A 228 -29.92 -2.50 -2.00
C GLU A 228 -30.17 -3.57 -3.08
N PRO A 229 -29.21 -4.47 -3.35
CA PRO A 229 -29.43 -5.57 -4.27
C PRO A 229 -30.62 -6.42 -3.80
N HIS A 230 -31.44 -6.87 -4.75
CA HIS A 230 -32.43 -7.92 -4.48
C HIS A 230 -31.76 -9.06 -3.71
N GLU A 231 -32.21 -9.32 -2.48
CA GLU A 231 -32.03 -10.63 -1.86
C GLU A 231 -32.70 -11.65 -2.80
N GLU A 232 -31.89 -12.43 -3.52
CA GLU A 232 -32.33 -13.70 -4.13
C GLU A 232 -32.20 -14.83 -3.13
#